data_AF-A0A179F5W7-F1
#
_entry.id   AF-A0A179F5W7-F1
#
_cell.length_a   1.000
_cell.length_b   1.000
_cell.length_c   1.000
_cell.angle_alpha   90.00
_cell.angle_beta   90.00
_cell.angle_gamma   90.00
#
_symmetry.space_group_name_H-M   'P 1'
#
loop_
_entity.id
_entity.type
_entity.pdbx_description
1 polymer ?
#
loop_
_entity_poly.entity_id
_entity_poly.type
_entity_poly.pdbx_seq_one_letter_code
_entity_poly.pdbx_strand_id
1 'polypeptide(L)'
;MGGNNTELDRYLRLEPQDAQDPVQWWREHTSSFPSLSSLALVVFAIPAMASDCERQFSLAKLTLTSQRLSMSADTLERVQCLENWVRHGGVKLGNWPGS
;
A
#
# COMPACT_ATOMS: atom_id res chain seq x y z
N MET A 1 -26.05 -37.12 11.43
CA MET A 1 -25.97 -35.65 11.61
C MET A 1 -24.53 -35.31 11.89
N GLY A 2 -23.80 -34.87 10.86
CA GLY A 2 -22.37 -34.58 10.95
C GLY A 2 -22.14 -33.24 11.67
N GLY A 3 -21.83 -33.29 12.96
CA GLY A 3 -21.19 -32.17 13.62
C GLY A 3 -19.81 -32.03 13.00
N ASN A 4 -19.64 -31.02 12.15
CA ASN A 4 -18.37 -30.75 11.48
C ASN A 4 -17.30 -30.49 12.55
N ASN A 5 -16.49 -31.52 12.83
CA ASN A 5 -15.38 -31.54 13.79
C ASN A 5 -14.22 -30.67 13.26
N THR A 6 -14.54 -29.42 12.94
CA THR A 6 -13.67 -28.48 12.25
C THR A 6 -12.63 -27.94 13.20
N GLU A 7 -11.53 -27.52 12.60
CA GLU A 7 -10.44 -26.85 13.28
C GLU A 7 -10.92 -25.64 14.10
N LEU A 8 -11.90 -24.89 13.59
CA LEU A 8 -12.56 -23.78 14.28
C LEU A 8 -13.34 -24.24 15.52
N ASP A 9 -14.11 -25.32 15.42
CA ASP A 9 -14.89 -25.84 16.55
C ASP A 9 -13.97 -26.34 17.68
N ARG A 10 -12.82 -26.93 17.33
CA ARG A 10 -11.78 -27.32 18.29
C ARG A 10 -11.13 -26.11 18.97
N TYR A 11 -10.89 -25.03 18.21
CA TYR A 11 -10.34 -23.79 18.77
C TYR A 11 -11.32 -23.10 19.73
N LEU A 12 -12.61 -23.02 19.37
CA LEU A 12 -13.64 -22.38 20.20
C LEU A 12 -13.92 -23.09 21.53
N ARG A 13 -13.54 -24.36 21.64
CA ARG A 13 -13.64 -25.15 22.89
C ARG A 13 -12.42 -24.99 23.81
N LEU A 14 -11.35 -24.35 23.35
CA LEU A 14 -10.19 -24.07 24.21
C LEU A 14 -10.55 -23.01 25.24
N GLU A 15 -9.97 -23.14 26.43
CA GLU A 15 -10.05 -22.08 27.41
C GLU A 15 -9.27 -20.85 26.92
N PRO A 16 -9.80 -19.62 27.09
CA PRO A 16 -9.09 -18.41 26.72
C PRO A 16 -7.75 -18.32 27.44
N GLN A 17 -6.66 -18.26 26.68
CA GLN A 17 -5.32 -18.02 27.22
C GLN A 17 -4.91 -16.58 26.93
N ASP A 18 -4.45 -15.86 27.96
CA ASP A 18 -3.84 -14.54 27.78
C ASP A 18 -2.45 -14.70 27.14
N ALA A 19 -2.43 -14.79 25.80
CA ALA A 19 -1.20 -14.76 25.03
C ALA A 19 -0.69 -13.32 24.93
N GLN A 20 0.43 -13.03 25.61
CA GLN A 20 1.14 -11.74 25.51
C GLN A 20 1.54 -11.40 24.05
N ASP A 21 1.83 -12.43 23.24
CA ASP A 21 2.07 -12.31 21.80
C ASP A 21 1.17 -13.30 21.02
N PRO A 22 0.05 -12.83 20.42
CA PRO A 22 -0.83 -13.68 19.66
C PRO A 22 -0.16 -14.25 18.40
N VAL A 23 0.80 -13.56 17.80
CA VAL A 23 1.52 -14.03 16.59
C VAL A 23 2.41 -15.21 16.94
N GLN A 24 3.12 -15.15 18.06
CA GLN A 24 3.92 -16.27 18.57
C GLN A 24 3.03 -17.48 18.88
N TRP A 25 1.89 -17.26 19.54
CA TRP A 25 0.96 -18.34 19.88
C TRP A 25 0.47 -19.10 18.64
N TRP A 26 0.08 -18.38 17.57
CA TRP A 26 -0.36 -19.02 16.32
C TRP A 26 0.76 -19.74 15.57
N ARG A 27 2.01 -19.27 15.68
CA ARG A 27 3.17 -20.00 15.13
C ARG A 27 3.42 -21.32 15.85
N GLU A 28 3.30 -21.33 17.17
CA GLU A 28 3.48 -22.56 17.97
C GLU A 28 2.34 -23.56 17.74
N HIS A 29 1.13 -23.05 17.47
CA HIS A 29 -0.07 -23.87 17.27
C HIS A 29 -0.38 -24.19 15.80
N THR A 30 0.54 -23.92 14.87
CA THR A 30 0.36 -24.20 13.43
C THR A 30 0.17 -25.69 13.13
N SER A 31 0.75 -26.60 13.92
CA SER A 31 0.54 -28.04 13.76
C SER A 31 -0.84 -28.51 14.21
N SER A 32 -1.42 -27.84 15.22
CA SER A 32 -2.73 -28.17 15.79
C SER A 32 -3.88 -27.53 15.00
N PHE A 33 -3.61 -26.35 14.45
CA PHE A 33 -4.56 -25.55 13.69
C PHE A 33 -3.89 -24.97 12.42
N PRO A 34 -3.63 -25.80 11.38
CA PRO A 34 -2.92 -25.36 10.17
C PRO A 34 -3.68 -24.33 9.31
N SER A 35 -5.00 -24.45 9.19
CA SER A 35 -5.80 -23.54 8.34
C SER A 35 -6.09 -22.22 9.07
N LEU A 36 -6.39 -22.31 10.36
CA LEU A 36 -6.75 -21.21 11.23
C LEU A 36 -5.52 -20.38 11.61
N SER A 37 -4.37 -21.01 11.84
CA SER A 37 -3.09 -20.29 12.04
C SER A 37 -2.68 -19.50 10.80
N SER A 38 -2.78 -20.08 9.60
CA SER A 38 -2.49 -19.36 8.36
C SER A 38 -3.39 -18.15 8.18
N LEU A 39 -4.70 -18.30 8.44
CA LEU A 39 -5.64 -17.19 8.36
C LEU A 39 -5.35 -16.13 9.42
N ALA A 40 -5.15 -16.54 10.68
CA ALA A 40 -4.87 -15.64 11.78
C ALA A 40 -3.58 -14.83 11.55
N LEU A 41 -2.50 -15.48 11.10
CA LEU A 41 -1.24 -14.81 10.77
C LEU A 41 -1.38 -13.82 9.61
N VAL A 42 -2.18 -14.15 8.59
CA VAL A 42 -2.51 -13.19 7.51
C VAL A 42 -3.28 -12.00 8.06
N VAL A 43 -4.28 -12.24 8.92
CA VAL A 43 -5.05 -11.18 9.58
C VAL A 43 -4.16 -10.29 10.45
N PHE A 44 -3.20 -10.86 11.19
CA PHE A 44 -2.24 -10.07 11.98
C PHE A 44 -1.24 -9.30 11.11
N ALA A 45 -0.93 -9.78 9.90
CA ALA A 45 -0.03 -9.07 8.98
C ALA A 45 -0.71 -7.88 8.27
N ILE A 46 -2.03 -7.89 8.13
CA ILE A 46 -2.79 -6.87 7.37
C ILE A 46 -2.68 -5.44 7.97
N PRO A 47 -2.73 -5.20 9.30
CA PRO A 47 -2.66 -3.85 9.86
C PRO A 47 -1.26 -3.23 9.91
N ALA A 48 -0.19 -4.02 9.79
CA ALA A 48 1.18 -3.49 9.78
C ALA A 48 1.59 -3.00 8.38
N MET A 49 1.18 -3.71 7.32
CA MET A 49 1.62 -3.39 5.96
C MET A 49 0.66 -2.48 5.20
N ALA A 50 -0.65 -2.55 5.46
CA ALA A 50 -1.63 -1.73 4.75
C ALA A 50 -1.56 -0.27 5.20
N SER A 51 -1.38 -0.01 6.50
CA SER A 51 -1.28 1.34 7.06
C SER A 51 -0.04 2.09 6.56
N ASP A 52 1.11 1.40 6.47
CA ASP A 52 2.34 1.96 5.92
C ASP A 52 2.25 2.19 4.40
N CYS A 53 1.67 1.26 3.65
CA CYS A 53 1.43 1.45 2.22
C CYS A 53 0.47 2.61 1.96
N GLU A 54 -0.68 2.68 2.63
CA GLU A 54 -1.65 3.76 2.49
C GLU A 54 -1.05 5.12 2.86
N ARG A 55 -0.20 5.17 3.89
CA ARG A 55 0.55 6.37 4.26
C ARG A 55 1.53 6.78 3.17
N GLN A 56 2.31 5.84 2.63
CA GLN A 56 3.27 6.10 1.56
C GLN A 56 2.56 6.58 0.27
N PHE A 57 1.44 5.95 -0.10
CA PHE A 57 0.61 6.34 -1.24
C PHE A 57 -0.07 7.69 -1.02
N SER A 58 -0.53 7.98 0.20
CA SER A 58 -1.13 9.28 0.53
C SER A 58 -0.09 10.39 0.50
N LEU A 59 1.12 10.14 0.99
CA LEU A 59 2.25 11.07 0.90
C LEU A 59 2.66 11.29 -0.56
N ALA A 60 2.80 10.23 -1.35
CA ALA A 60 3.11 10.36 -2.79
C ALA A 60 2.03 11.13 -3.55
N LYS A 61 0.75 10.89 -3.24
CA LYS A 61 -0.38 11.65 -3.79
C LYS A 61 -0.32 13.11 -3.36
N LEU A 62 -0.05 13.39 -2.07
CA LEU A 62 0.07 14.75 -1.56
C LEU A 62 1.26 15.49 -2.19
N THR A 63 2.41 14.84 -2.37
CA THR A 63 3.59 15.42 -3.02
C THR A 63 3.36 15.66 -4.51
N LEU A 64 2.78 14.70 -5.23
CA LEU A 64 2.43 14.85 -6.64
C LEU A 64 1.37 15.96 -6.83
N THR A 65 0.35 15.98 -5.98
CA THR A 65 -0.69 17.01 -5.99
C THR A 65 -0.12 18.36 -5.56
N SER A 66 0.79 18.43 -4.60
CA SER A 66 1.45 19.67 -4.17
C SER A 66 2.37 20.23 -5.27
N GLN A 67 3.14 19.40 -5.96
CA GLN A 67 3.93 19.82 -7.14
C GLN A 67 3.01 20.31 -8.28
N ARG A 68 1.87 19.64 -8.51
CA ARG A 68 0.87 20.03 -9.50
C ARG A 68 0.02 21.23 -9.11
N LEU A 69 -0.13 21.56 -7.82
CA LEU A 69 -0.84 22.75 -7.33
C LEU A 69 0.10 23.96 -7.20
N SER A 70 1.40 23.71 -6.96
CA SER A 70 2.45 24.74 -6.98
C SER A 70 2.74 25.24 -8.40
N MET A 71 2.38 24.48 -9.43
CA MET A 71 2.34 24.91 -10.82
C MET A 71 0.89 25.15 -11.17
N SER A 72 0.48 26.36 -11.53
CA SER A 72 -0.89 26.53 -12.04
C SER A 72 -1.10 25.60 -13.23
N ALA A 73 -2.28 24.99 -13.36
CA ALA A 73 -2.59 24.07 -14.47
C ALA A 73 -2.26 24.68 -15.84
N ASP A 74 -2.44 26.00 -15.95
CA ASP A 74 -2.05 26.84 -17.10
C ASP A 74 -0.53 26.80 -17.38
N THR A 75 0.29 26.84 -16.34
CA THR A 75 1.76 26.75 -16.47
C THR A 75 2.19 25.35 -16.91
N LEU A 76 1.56 24.29 -16.39
CA LEU A 76 1.87 22.91 -16.78
C LEU A 76 1.51 22.65 -18.25
N GLU A 77 0.34 23.12 -18.68
CA GLU A 77 -0.10 23.01 -20.08
C GLU A 77 0.86 23.74 -21.01
N ARG A 78 1.27 24.97 -20.65
CA ARG A 78 2.27 25.73 -21.43
C ARG A 78 3.62 25.05 -21.49
N VAL A 79 4.13 24.51 -20.38
CA VAL A 79 5.41 23.80 -20.34
C VAL A 79 5.35 22.53 -21.18
N GLN A 80 4.25 21.76 -21.09
CA GLN A 80 4.08 20.55 -21.88
C GLN A 80 3.95 20.86 -23.37
N CYS A 81 3.21 21.90 -23.74
CA CYS A 81 3.11 22.37 -25.13
C CYS A 81 4.47 22.86 -25.65
N LEU A 82 5.25 23.59 -24.84
CA LEU A 82 6.60 24.03 -25.19
C LEU A 82 7.57 22.84 -25.39
N GLU A 83 7.61 21.89 -24.46
CA GLU A 83 8.38 20.64 -24.61
C GLU A 83 8.01 19.90 -25.89
N ASN A 84 6.70 19.77 -26.15
CA ASN A 84 6.18 19.05 -27.31
C ASN A 84 6.54 19.77 -28.63
N TRP A 85 6.42 21.11 -28.67
CA TRP A 85 6.80 21.90 -29.84
C TRP A 85 8.31 21.93 -30.09
N VAL A 86 9.15 21.90 -29.04
CA VAL A 86 10.60 21.78 -29.18
C VAL A 86 10.97 20.38 -29.70
N ARG A 87 10.37 19.32 -29.15
CA ARG A 87 10.63 17.93 -29.58
C ARG A 87 10.21 17.66 -31.03
N HIS A 88 9.09 18.22 -31.47
CA HIS A 88 8.60 18.07 -32.84
C HIS A 88 9.13 19.13 -33.81
N GLY A 89 10.08 19.98 -33.37
CA GLY A 89 10.70 21.00 -34.21
C GLY A 89 9.76 22.13 -34.65
N GLY A 90 8.60 22.28 -34.01
CA GLY A 90 7.64 23.35 -34.24
C GLY A 90 8.10 24.71 -33.71
N VAL A 91 9.07 24.74 -32.78
CA VAL A 91 9.69 25.96 -32.26
C VAL A 91 11.21 25.77 -32.22
N LYS A 92 11.95 26.58 -32.98
CA LYS A 92 13.37 26.84 -32.72
C LYS A 92 13.44 27.98 -31.71
N LEU A 93 13.88 27.70 -30.49
CA LEU A 93 14.34 28.75 -29.59
C LEU A 93 15.52 29.42 -30.30
N GLY A 94 15.32 30.63 -30.82
CA GLY A 94 16.37 31.38 -31.50
C GLY A 94 17.58 31.49 -30.58
N ASN A 95 18.78 31.27 -31.13
CA ASN A 95 20.03 31.45 -30.40
C ASN A 95 20.03 32.82 -29.73
N TRP A 96 19.88 32.85 -28.42
CA TRP A 96 20.08 34.05 -27.62
C TRP A 96 21.59 34.35 -27.61
N PRO A 97 22.07 35.47 -28.18
CA PRO A 97 23.46 35.85 -28.09
C PRO A 97 23.66 36.52 -26.72
N GLY A 98 23.97 35.70 -25.73
CA GLY A 98 24.19 36.14 -24.36
C GLY A 98 24.80 35.03 -23.52
N SER A 99 25.88 34.44 -24.01
CA SER A 99 26.93 33.78 -23.23
C SER A 99 28.26 34.11 -23.91
#